data_AF-A0A7S1R7I9-F1
#
_entry.id   AF-A0A7S1R7I9-F1
#
_cell.length_a   1.000
_cell.length_b   1.000
_cell.length_c   1.000
_cell.angle_alpha   90.00
_cell.angle_beta   90.00
_cell.angle_gamma   90.00
#
_symmetry.space_group_name_H-M   'P 1'
#
loop_
_entity.id
_entity.type
_entity.pdbx_description
1 polymer ?
#
loop_
_entity_poly.entity_id
_entity_poly.type
_entity_poly.pdbx_seq_one_letter_code
_entity_poly.pdbx_strand_id
1 'polypeptide(L)'
;GTMAGRTRVELPSTTTEDDQIDVEKTLHRCFDRPAQPLHRDAHIRMLRTCIAGVAERFQSLNCSRPWLCYWILHAADLLGALDEVLEVRSAAQIADFIVSYCLTKDEASSDEAGDSLPEAGEGTRIGFGGGPGQIPHLAASYAAVCTLAICQDE
;
A
#
# COMPACT_ATOMS: atom_id res chain seq x y z
N GLY A 1 22.76 -26.87 39.67
CA GLY A 1 23.23 -25.48 39.81
C GLY A 1 22.12 -24.58 39.34
N THR A 2 21.49 -23.86 40.26
CA THR A 2 20.30 -23.05 40.01
C THR A 2 20.71 -21.78 39.24
N MET A 3 20.16 -21.56 38.05
CA MET A 3 20.27 -20.28 37.33
C MET A 3 19.68 -19.20 38.24
N ALA A 4 20.53 -18.31 38.75
CA ALA A 4 20.08 -17.12 39.46
C ALA A 4 19.22 -16.30 38.51
N GLY A 5 17.90 -16.28 38.76
CA GLY A 5 16.95 -15.49 37.99
C GLY A 5 17.36 -14.03 38.02
N ARG A 6 17.45 -13.40 36.85
CA ARG A 6 17.61 -11.95 36.76
C ARG A 6 16.36 -11.31 37.37
N THR A 7 16.50 -10.67 38.52
CA THR A 7 15.44 -9.90 39.15
C THR A 7 15.26 -8.59 38.40
N ARG A 8 14.03 -8.28 37.95
CA ARG A 8 13.71 -6.99 37.33
C ARG A 8 14.02 -5.88 38.35
N VAL A 9 14.82 -4.89 37.95
CA VAL A 9 15.01 -3.66 38.73
C VAL A 9 13.70 -2.86 38.60
N GLU A 10 13.03 -2.61 39.72
CA GLU A 10 11.79 -1.83 39.72
C GLU A 10 12.10 -0.35 39.48
N LEU A 11 11.89 0.08 38.23
CA LEU A 11 11.84 1.47 37.81
C LEU A 11 10.36 1.89 37.70
N PRO A 12 10.05 3.21 37.73
CA PRO A 12 8.70 3.69 37.44
C PRO A 12 8.25 3.22 36.06
N SER A 13 7.00 2.72 35.95
CA SER A 13 6.45 2.30 34.67
C SER A 13 6.44 3.47 33.67
N THR A 14 6.65 3.14 32.40
CA THR A 14 6.58 4.11 31.30
C THR A 14 5.41 3.76 30.40
N THR A 15 4.92 4.74 29.62
CA THR A 15 3.87 4.50 28.61
C THR A 15 4.24 3.36 27.66
N THR A 16 5.51 3.27 27.24
CA THR A 16 5.98 2.16 26.40
C THR A 16 5.91 0.80 27.11
N GLU A 17 6.21 0.74 28.41
CA GLU A 17 6.09 -0.50 29.18
C GLU A 17 4.62 -0.90 29.33
N ASP A 18 3.74 0.04 29.63
CA ASP A 18 2.31 -0.20 29.77
C ASP A 18 1.69 -0.68 28.44
N ASP A 19 1.99 -0.01 27.32
CA ASP A 19 1.51 -0.41 25.97
C ASP A 19 2.04 -1.80 25.57
N GLN A 20 3.31 -2.09 25.83
CA GLN A 20 3.91 -3.40 25.57
C GLN A 20 3.23 -4.50 26.38
N ILE A 21 2.99 -4.26 27.67
CA ILE A 21 2.31 -5.21 28.56
C ILE A 21 0.89 -5.49 28.06
N ASP A 22 0.16 -4.48 27.57
CA ASP A 22 -1.20 -4.66 27.09
C ASP A 22 -1.27 -5.41 25.75
N VAL A 23 -0.28 -5.20 24.86
CA VAL A 23 -0.10 -6.04 23.66
C VAL A 23 0.21 -7.48 24.04
N GLU A 24 1.14 -7.72 24.98
CA GLU A 24 1.51 -9.07 25.44
C GLU A 24 0.31 -9.81 26.01
N LYS A 25 -0.47 -9.18 26.90
CA LYS A 25 -1.71 -9.76 27.45
C LYS A 25 -2.70 -10.14 26.35
N THR A 26 -2.78 -9.35 25.29
CA THR A 26 -3.68 -9.62 24.16
C THR A 26 -3.19 -10.79 23.32
N LEU A 27 -1.89 -10.86 23.03
CA LEU A 27 -1.28 -11.95 22.27
C LEU A 27 -1.31 -13.28 23.02
N HIS A 28 -1.08 -13.29 24.34
CA HIS A 28 -1.16 -14.51 25.15
C HIS A 28 -2.50 -15.24 24.95
N ARG A 29 -3.61 -14.50 24.93
CA ARG A 29 -4.95 -15.04 24.66
C ARG A 29 -5.10 -15.70 23.27
N CYS A 30 -4.27 -15.31 22.31
CA CYS A 30 -4.24 -15.88 20.96
C CYS A 30 -3.33 -17.11 20.89
N PHE A 31 -2.21 -17.14 21.62
CA PHE A 31 -1.28 -18.27 21.64
C PHE A 31 -1.81 -19.49 22.41
N ASP A 32 -2.73 -19.28 23.36
CA ASP A 32 -3.42 -20.38 24.04
C ASP A 32 -4.37 -21.15 23.10
N ARG A 33 -4.62 -20.63 21.89
CA ARG A 33 -5.44 -21.28 20.86
C ARG A 33 -4.56 -22.05 19.89
N PRO A 34 -5.04 -23.18 19.32
CA PRO A 34 -4.32 -23.87 18.26
C PRO A 34 -4.08 -22.93 17.08
N ALA A 35 -2.91 -23.08 16.45
CA ALA A 35 -2.54 -22.32 15.27
C ALA A 35 -3.65 -22.43 14.21
N GLN A 36 -4.21 -21.28 13.84
CA GLN A 36 -5.25 -21.22 12.82
C GLN A 36 -4.60 -21.40 11.44
N PRO A 37 -5.17 -22.22 10.55
CA PRO A 37 -4.67 -22.32 9.19
C PRO A 37 -4.91 -21.01 8.43
N LEU A 38 -4.14 -20.79 7.37
CA LEU A 38 -4.40 -19.67 6.46
C LEU A 38 -5.75 -19.88 5.76
N HIS A 39 -6.73 -19.02 6.05
CA HIS A 39 -8.06 -19.06 5.45
C HIS A 39 -8.06 -18.43 4.05
N ARG A 40 -7.39 -19.07 3.09
CA ARG A 40 -7.17 -18.54 1.73
C ARG A 40 -8.44 -18.01 1.08
N ASP A 41 -9.54 -18.78 1.07
CA ASP A 41 -10.78 -18.37 0.41
C ASP A 41 -11.40 -17.11 1.03
N ALA A 42 -11.24 -16.92 2.35
CA ALA A 42 -11.72 -15.71 3.01
C ALA A 42 -10.91 -14.48 2.59
N HIS A 43 -9.58 -14.64 2.44
CA HIS A 43 -8.71 -13.58 1.94
C HIS A 43 -8.99 -13.27 0.47
N ILE A 44 -9.17 -14.28 -0.39
CA ILE A 44 -9.49 -14.07 -1.80
C ILE A 44 -10.82 -13.31 -1.94
N ARG A 45 -11.87 -13.69 -1.19
CA ARG A 45 -13.15 -12.96 -1.16
C ARG A 45 -12.98 -11.51 -0.72
N MET A 46 -12.14 -11.25 0.29
CA MET A 46 -11.82 -9.89 0.73
C MET A 46 -11.14 -9.10 -0.40
N LEU A 47 -10.13 -9.66 -1.06
CA LEU A 47 -9.41 -9.02 -2.16
C LEU A 47 -10.33 -8.67 -3.35
N ARG A 48 -11.18 -9.62 -3.76
CA ARG A 48 -12.22 -9.41 -4.78
C ARG A 48 -13.17 -8.26 -4.40
N THR A 49 -13.52 -8.16 -3.12
CA THR A 49 -14.38 -7.06 -2.62
C THR A 49 -13.65 -5.73 -2.67
N CYS A 50 -12.38 -5.68 -2.24
CA CYS A 50 -11.58 -4.46 -2.23
C CYS A 50 -11.29 -3.94 -3.64
N ILE A 51 -11.01 -4.81 -4.62
CA ILE A 51 -10.69 -4.36 -5.99
C ILE A 51 -11.91 -3.84 -6.75
N ALA A 52 -13.11 -4.36 -6.43
CA ALA A 52 -14.37 -3.86 -6.98
C ALA A 52 -14.63 -2.40 -6.56
N GLY A 53 -14.24 -2.04 -5.35
CA GLY A 53 -14.34 -0.68 -4.84
C GLY A 53 -14.18 -0.62 -3.32
N VAL A 54 -13.54 0.44 -2.85
CA VAL A 54 -13.37 0.71 -1.43
C VAL A 54 -14.40 1.75 -1.00
N ALA A 55 -15.05 1.54 0.15
CA ALA A 55 -16.11 2.43 0.63
C ALA A 55 -15.62 3.87 0.87
N GLU A 56 -16.51 4.85 0.71
CA GLU A 56 -16.20 6.28 0.80
C GLU A 56 -15.55 6.71 2.13
N ARG A 57 -15.79 5.98 3.23
CA ARG A 57 -15.14 6.20 4.53
C ARG A 57 -13.60 6.06 4.49
N PHE A 58 -13.04 5.49 3.43
CA PHE A 58 -11.59 5.34 3.24
C PHE A 58 -10.97 6.49 2.42
N GLN A 59 -11.59 7.67 2.42
CA GLN A 59 -11.07 8.88 1.77
C GLN A 59 -9.62 9.22 2.15
N SER A 60 -9.15 8.85 3.36
CA SER A 60 -7.75 9.02 3.77
C SER A 60 -6.76 8.21 2.92
N LEU A 61 -7.21 7.15 2.24
CA LEU A 61 -6.42 6.35 1.31
C LEU A 61 -6.46 6.88 -0.13
N ASN A 62 -7.12 8.02 -0.38
CA ASN A 62 -7.18 8.63 -1.72
C ASN A 62 -5.81 9.07 -2.24
N CYS A 63 -4.80 9.27 -1.38
CA CYS A 63 -3.40 9.52 -1.75
C CYS A 63 -2.56 8.23 -1.85
N SER A 64 -3.18 7.07 -1.75
CA SER A 64 -2.52 5.76 -1.77
C SER A 64 -3.19 4.83 -2.78
N ARG A 65 -3.78 5.37 -3.84
CA ARG A 65 -4.50 4.57 -4.85
C ARG A 65 -3.58 3.57 -5.56
N PRO A 66 -2.34 3.92 -5.98
CA PRO A 66 -1.40 2.93 -6.50
C PRO A 66 -1.02 1.85 -5.48
N TRP A 67 -0.90 2.22 -4.20
CA TRP A 67 -0.61 1.26 -3.12
C TRP A 67 -1.74 0.25 -2.92
N LEU A 68 -3.00 0.69 -2.97
CA LEU A 68 -4.14 -0.20 -2.87
C LEU A 68 -4.18 -1.22 -4.00
N CYS A 69 -3.98 -0.77 -5.25
CA CYS A 69 -3.90 -1.68 -6.39
C CYS A 69 -2.74 -2.68 -6.22
N TYR A 70 -1.55 -2.19 -5.88
CA TYR A 70 -0.37 -3.05 -5.68
C TYR A 70 -0.61 -4.09 -4.58
N TRP A 71 -1.07 -3.69 -3.39
CA TRP A 71 -1.29 -4.62 -2.29
C TRP A 71 -2.35 -5.67 -2.61
N ILE A 72 -3.42 -5.29 -3.31
CA ILE A 72 -4.48 -6.23 -3.66
C ILE A 72 -3.98 -7.25 -4.68
N LEU A 73 -3.38 -6.78 -5.79
CA LEU A 73 -2.90 -7.67 -6.84
C LEU A 73 -1.74 -8.53 -6.36
N HIS A 74 -0.78 -7.96 -5.63
CA HIS A 74 0.35 -8.71 -5.12
C HIS A 74 -0.07 -9.77 -4.08
N ALA A 75 -1.04 -9.46 -3.20
CA ALA A 75 -1.57 -10.47 -2.28
C ALA A 75 -2.34 -11.57 -3.02
N ALA A 76 -3.05 -11.24 -4.10
CA ALA A 76 -3.73 -12.21 -4.94
C ALA A 76 -2.74 -13.15 -5.64
N ASP A 77 -1.65 -12.59 -6.17
CA ASP A 77 -0.56 -13.34 -6.80
C ASP A 77 0.17 -14.26 -5.80
N LEU A 78 0.51 -13.76 -4.60
CA LEU A 78 1.06 -14.59 -3.52
C LEU A 78 0.13 -15.73 -3.10
N LEU A 79 -1.18 -15.53 -3.22
CA LEU A 79 -2.18 -16.57 -2.98
C LEU A 79 -2.37 -17.48 -4.19
N GLY A 80 -1.88 -17.16 -5.39
CA GLY A 80 -2.17 -17.92 -6.63
C GLY A 80 -3.64 -17.80 -7.06
N ALA A 81 -4.23 -16.62 -6.83
CA ALA A 81 -5.63 -16.30 -7.13
C ALA A 81 -5.72 -14.95 -7.89
N LEU A 82 -4.71 -14.64 -8.69
CA LEU A 82 -4.63 -13.40 -9.45
C LEU A 82 -5.79 -13.31 -10.47
N ASP A 83 -5.98 -14.36 -11.28
CA ASP A 83 -7.07 -14.49 -12.25
C ASP A 83 -8.44 -14.22 -11.60
N GLU A 84 -8.69 -14.78 -10.42
CA GLU A 84 -9.96 -14.59 -9.69
C GLU A 84 -10.22 -13.13 -9.30
N VAL A 85 -9.16 -12.37 -9.03
CA VAL A 85 -9.26 -10.94 -8.71
C VAL A 85 -9.39 -10.11 -10.00
N LEU A 86 -8.68 -10.49 -11.06
CA LEU A 86 -8.71 -9.81 -12.36
C LEU A 86 -10.02 -10.06 -13.13
N GLU A 87 -10.74 -11.15 -12.84
CA GLU A 87 -12.14 -11.34 -13.26
C GLU A 87 -13.07 -10.22 -12.77
N VAL A 88 -12.82 -9.67 -11.58
CA VAL A 88 -13.66 -8.62 -10.99
C VAL A 88 -13.31 -7.26 -11.58
N ARG A 89 -12.03 -7.02 -11.81
CA ARG A 89 -11.53 -5.80 -12.44
C ARG A 89 -10.30 -6.13 -13.26
N SER A 90 -10.41 -6.02 -14.57
CA SER A 90 -9.37 -6.50 -15.48
C SER A 90 -8.06 -5.73 -15.34
N ALA A 91 -6.96 -6.39 -15.69
CA ALA A 91 -5.63 -5.78 -15.76
C ALA A 91 -5.65 -4.46 -16.56
N ALA A 92 -6.37 -4.43 -17.68
CA ALA A 92 -6.55 -3.23 -18.50
C ALA A 92 -7.26 -2.08 -17.78
N GLN A 93 -8.35 -2.37 -17.03
CA GLN A 93 -9.07 -1.36 -16.25
C GLN A 93 -8.24 -0.82 -15.09
N ILE A 94 -7.36 -1.63 -14.52
CA ILE A 94 -6.44 -1.21 -13.45
C ILE A 94 -5.30 -0.38 -14.04
N ALA A 95 -4.70 -0.82 -15.14
CA ALA A 95 -3.62 -0.12 -15.82
C ALA A 95 -4.08 1.26 -16.34
N ASP A 96 -5.23 1.32 -17.02
CA ASP A 96 -5.84 2.58 -17.44
C ASP A 96 -6.07 3.50 -16.24
N PHE A 97 -6.58 2.96 -15.14
CA PHE A 97 -6.78 3.75 -13.94
C PHE A 97 -5.47 4.32 -13.36
N ILE A 98 -4.40 3.52 -13.26
CA ILE A 98 -3.09 3.96 -12.77
C ILE A 98 -2.50 5.04 -13.68
N VAL A 99 -2.56 4.85 -14.99
CA VAL A 99 -1.99 5.79 -15.96
C VAL A 99 -2.83 7.07 -16.03
N SER A 100 -4.14 6.96 -16.19
CA SER A 100 -5.02 8.11 -16.42
C SER A 100 -5.21 8.98 -15.17
N TYR A 101 -5.16 8.39 -13.97
CA TYR A 101 -5.46 9.12 -12.74
C TYR A 101 -4.28 9.31 -11.79
N CYS A 102 -3.18 8.59 -11.98
CA CYS A 102 -2.04 8.70 -11.08
C CYS A 102 -0.77 9.20 -11.78
N LEU A 103 -0.66 9.13 -13.12
CA LEU A 103 0.52 9.62 -13.83
C LEU A 103 0.43 11.13 -14.06
N THR A 104 1.38 11.88 -13.51
CA THR A 104 1.62 13.26 -13.91
C THR A 104 2.63 13.24 -15.06
N LYS A 105 2.23 13.84 -16.18
CA LYS A 105 3.14 14.27 -17.23
C LYS A 105 3.06 15.79 -17.25
N ASP A 106 4.17 16.46 -17.02
CA ASP A 106 4.21 17.90 -17.26
C ASP A 106 4.09 18.12 -18.77
N GLU A 107 2.98 18.73 -19.19
CA GLU A 107 2.85 19.39 -20.49
C GLU A 107 3.54 20.77 -20.37
N ALA A 108 4.84 20.79 -20.09
CA ALA A 108 5.61 22.04 -20.07
C ALA A 108 6.09 22.36 -21.49
N SER A 109 5.25 23.15 -22.17
CA SER A 109 5.54 24.08 -23.28
C SER A 109 6.18 23.52 -24.56
N SER A 110 5.35 23.14 -25.53
CA SER A 110 5.55 23.66 -26.88
C SER A 110 5.45 25.19 -26.81
N ASP A 111 6.53 25.87 -27.20
CA ASP A 111 6.63 27.30 -27.48
C ASP A 111 6.52 28.25 -26.26
N GLU A 112 7.68 28.72 -25.80
CA GLU A 112 8.02 30.13 -25.52
C GLU A 112 9.38 30.14 -24.81
N ALA A 113 10.45 30.20 -25.63
CA ALA A 113 11.82 30.41 -25.17
C ALA A 113 11.99 31.87 -24.72
N GLY A 114 11.48 32.20 -23.53
CA GLY A 114 11.80 33.44 -22.83
C GLY A 114 13.16 33.33 -22.13
N ASP A 115 14.03 34.32 -22.33
CA ASP A 115 15.42 34.46 -21.84
C ASP A 115 15.56 34.61 -20.31
N SER A 116 14.74 33.88 -19.53
CA SER A 116 14.78 33.90 -18.06
C SER A 116 15.32 32.58 -17.54
N LEU A 117 16.35 32.64 -16.70
CA LEU A 117 16.87 31.49 -15.97
C LEU A 117 15.70 30.83 -15.21
N PRO A 118 15.50 29.49 -15.32
CA PRO A 118 14.43 28.82 -14.60
C PRO A 118 14.67 29.00 -13.11
N GLU A 119 13.63 29.45 -12.39
CA GLU A 119 13.68 29.48 -10.94
C GLU A 119 13.90 28.04 -10.43
N ALA A 120 14.69 27.87 -9.37
CA ALA A 120 14.97 26.57 -8.76
C ALA A 120 13.65 25.94 -8.24
N GLY A 121 12.96 25.21 -9.13
CA GLY A 121 11.60 24.70 -8.91
C GLY A 121 10.82 24.34 -10.19
N GLU A 122 11.22 24.84 -11.36
CA GLU A 122 10.62 24.52 -12.68
C GLU A 122 11.25 23.27 -13.34
N GLY A 123 11.37 22.19 -12.58
CA GLY A 123 11.71 20.88 -13.15
C GLY A 123 10.45 20.18 -13.67
N THR A 124 10.52 19.58 -14.86
CA THR A 124 9.46 18.74 -15.43
C THR A 124 9.01 17.71 -14.41
N ARG A 125 7.75 17.79 -13.97
CA ARG A 125 7.15 16.87 -12.99
C ARG A 125 6.67 15.62 -13.69
N ILE A 126 7.54 14.60 -13.73
CA ILE A 126 7.24 13.29 -14.29
C ILE A 126 7.18 12.25 -13.16
N GLY A 127 6.11 11.46 -13.14
CA GLY A 127 5.98 10.30 -12.25
C GLY A 127 4.56 10.10 -11.76
N PHE A 128 4.36 9.09 -10.90
CA PHE A 128 3.04 8.81 -10.36
C PHE A 128 2.83 9.46 -9.00
N GLY A 129 1.68 10.11 -8.83
CA GLY A 129 1.15 10.59 -7.56
C GLY A 129 0.20 9.58 -6.90
N GLY A 130 -0.28 9.93 -5.71
CA GLY A 130 -1.21 9.09 -4.95
C GLY A 130 -2.63 9.02 -5.50
N GLY A 131 -2.98 9.94 -6.41
CA GLY A 131 -4.28 10.07 -7.04
C GLY A 131 -4.37 11.31 -7.94
N PRO A 132 -5.56 11.61 -8.49
CA PRO A 132 -5.73 12.67 -9.49
C PRO A 132 -5.26 14.03 -8.98
N GLY A 133 -4.42 14.71 -9.77
CA GLY A 133 -3.89 16.04 -9.46
C GLY A 133 -2.89 16.08 -8.30
N GLN A 134 -2.51 14.94 -7.71
CA GLN A 134 -1.45 14.89 -6.73
C GLN A 134 -0.08 14.94 -7.41
N ILE A 135 0.87 15.62 -6.77
CA ILE A 135 2.24 15.69 -7.29
C ILE A 135 2.89 14.29 -7.31
N PRO A 136 3.81 14.04 -8.25
CA PRO A 136 4.59 12.81 -8.28
C PRO A 136 5.27 12.52 -6.95
N HIS A 137 5.23 11.26 -6.52
CA HIS A 137 5.87 10.80 -5.30
C HIS A 137 6.58 9.48 -5.53
N LEU A 138 7.81 9.34 -5.06
CA LEU A 138 8.63 8.15 -5.33
C LEU A 138 7.97 6.85 -4.88
N ALA A 139 7.36 6.84 -3.69
CA ALA A 139 6.64 5.67 -3.19
C ALA A 139 5.39 5.31 -4.04
N ALA A 140 4.69 6.31 -4.58
CA ALA A 140 3.53 6.08 -5.43
C ALA A 140 3.96 5.58 -6.81
N SER A 141 5.06 6.12 -7.36
CA SER A 141 5.71 5.61 -8.57
C SER A 141 6.13 4.15 -8.44
N TYR A 142 6.75 3.77 -7.32
CA TYR A 142 7.08 2.36 -7.06
C TYR A 142 5.83 1.47 -7.12
N ALA A 143 4.80 1.80 -6.35
CA ALA A 143 3.57 1.01 -6.30
C ALA A 143 2.85 0.95 -7.67
N ALA A 144 2.83 2.07 -8.40
CA ALA A 144 2.25 2.13 -9.74
C ALA A 144 3.00 1.22 -10.74
N VAL A 145 4.34 1.29 -10.76
CA VAL A 145 5.16 0.44 -11.64
C VAL A 145 4.99 -1.04 -11.30
N CYS A 146 5.01 -1.41 -10.01
CA CYS A 146 4.78 -2.79 -9.60
C CYS A 146 3.37 -3.27 -9.96
N THR A 147 2.34 -2.43 -9.79
CA THR A 147 0.97 -2.74 -10.23
C THR A 147 0.93 -3.01 -11.73
N LEU A 148 1.55 -2.14 -12.53
CA LEU A 148 1.60 -2.29 -13.98
C LEU A 148 2.36 -3.55 -14.42
N ALA A 149 3.44 -3.91 -13.73
CA ALA A 149 4.18 -5.13 -14.00
C ALA A 149 3.30 -6.37 -13.78
N ILE A 150 2.60 -6.46 -12.64
CA ILE A 150 1.67 -7.57 -12.37
C ILE A 150 0.56 -7.65 -13.44
N CYS A 151 0.06 -6.49 -13.91
CA CYS A 151 -0.94 -6.44 -14.97
C CYS A 151 -0.44 -6.85 -16.37
N GLN A 152 0.87 -6.98 -16.60
CA GLN A 152 1.44 -7.40 -17.89
C GLN A 152 1.83 -8.89 -17.94
N ASP A 153 1.92 -9.54 -16.77
CA ASP A 153 2.29 -10.96 -16.66
C ASP A 153 1.09 -11.92 -16.80
N GLU A 154 -0.10 -11.40 -17.14
CA GLU A 154 -1.36 -12.15 -17.42
C GLU A 154 -1.66 -12.20 -18.93
#